data_AF-A0A855F1A0-F1
#
_entry.id   AF-A0A855F1A0-F1
#
_cell.length_a   1.000
_cell.length_b   1.000
_cell.length_c   1.000
_cell.angle_alpha   90.00
_cell.angle_beta   90.00
_cell.angle_gamma   90.00
#
_symmetry.space_group_name_H-M   'P 1'
#
loop_
_entity.id
_entity.type
_entity.pdbx_description
1 polymer ?
#
loop_
_entity_poly.entity_id
_entity_poly.type
_entity_poly.pdbx_seq_one_letter_code
_entity_poly.pdbx_strand_id
1 'polypeptide(L)' 'MLIGSCAKSLPAPVVVDTACSWVRIIYLTDHDIEVLDKQTKRDILVHNKTAQINCAKYMNDKSAN' A
#
# COMPACT_ATOMS: atom_id res chain seq x y z
N MET A 1 -19.11 38.49 21.99
CA MET A 1 -18.09 39.04 21.06
C MET A 1 -16.90 39.41 21.94
N LEU A 2 -15.76 38.71 21.93
CA LEU A 2 -14.91 38.43 20.77
C LEU A 2 -14.67 36.93 20.55
N ILE A 3 -14.83 36.57 19.30
CA ILE A 3 -14.38 35.34 18.70
C ILE A 3 -12.84 35.37 18.75
N GLY A 4 -12.24 34.37 19.36
CA GLY A 4 -10.80 34.18 19.40
C GLY A 4 -10.42 32.80 18.90
N SER A 5 -10.98 32.40 17.75
CA SER A 5 -10.56 31.19 17.05
C SER A 5 -9.10 31.35 16.62
N CYS A 6 -8.22 30.58 17.23
CA CYS A 6 -6.94 30.18 16.64
C CYS A 6 -6.68 28.71 17.01
N ALA A 7 -7.66 27.83 16.78
CA ALA A 7 -7.32 26.48 16.38
C ALA A 7 -6.64 26.64 15.03
N LYS A 8 -5.30 26.66 15.03
CA LYS A 8 -4.52 26.60 13.81
C LYS A 8 -5.16 25.50 12.98
N SER A 9 -5.54 25.85 11.76
CA SER A 9 -5.55 24.91 10.65
C SER A 9 -4.14 24.33 10.61
N LEU A 10 -3.87 23.34 11.47
CA LEU A 10 -2.96 22.30 11.09
C LEU A 10 -3.57 21.80 9.78
N PRO A 11 -2.79 21.68 8.69
CA PRO A 11 -3.20 20.79 7.63
C PRO A 11 -3.50 19.50 8.37
N ALA A 12 -4.78 19.14 8.47
CA ALA A 12 -5.16 17.79 8.83
C ALA A 12 -4.21 16.94 7.99
N PRO A 13 -3.40 16.05 8.60
CA PRO A 13 -2.58 15.17 7.79
C PRO A 13 -3.59 14.62 6.80
N VAL A 14 -3.39 14.94 5.52
CA VAL A 14 -4.12 14.27 4.47
C VAL A 14 -3.79 12.85 4.80
N VAL A 15 -4.76 12.15 5.41
CA VAL A 15 -4.70 10.73 5.57
C VAL A 15 -4.62 10.33 4.13
N VAL A 16 -3.39 10.04 3.71
CA VAL A 16 -3.08 9.60 2.37
C VAL A 16 -3.68 8.22 2.34
N ASP A 17 -4.99 8.17 2.15
CA ASP A 17 -5.77 6.96 1.92
C ASP A 17 -5.47 6.41 0.51
N THR A 18 -4.29 6.73 -0.02
CA THR A 18 -3.68 5.99 -1.10
C THR A 18 -3.14 4.72 -0.46
N ALA A 19 -3.98 3.68 -0.45
CA ALA A 19 -3.67 2.37 0.10
C ALA A 19 -2.27 1.85 -0.26
N CYS A 20 -1.81 2.23 -1.44
CA CYS A 20 -0.51 1.93 -2.01
C CYS A 20 0.71 2.32 -1.17
N SER A 21 0.61 3.35 -0.33
CA SER A 21 1.71 3.79 0.55
C SER A 21 1.99 2.78 1.68
N TRP A 22 0.99 1.99 2.08
CA TRP A 22 1.09 0.97 3.12
C TRP A 22 0.96 -0.47 2.61
N VAL A 23 0.65 -0.67 1.32
CA VAL A 23 0.74 -1.98 0.65
C VAL A 23 2.20 -2.46 0.64
N ARG A 24 2.45 -3.64 1.18
CA ARG A 24 3.78 -4.26 1.23
C ARG A 24 3.91 -5.31 0.13
N ILE A 25 5.09 -5.35 -0.50
CA ILE A 25 5.45 -6.42 -1.42
C ILE A 25 5.59 -7.72 -0.63
N ILE A 26 4.97 -8.78 -1.14
CA ILE A 26 5.13 -10.12 -0.60
C ILE A 26 6.39 -10.72 -1.23
N TYR A 27 7.39 -11.01 -0.40
CA TYR A 27 8.61 -11.70 -0.82
C TYR A 27 8.49 -13.18 -0.51
N LEU A 28 8.69 -14.01 -1.52
CA LEU A 28 8.64 -15.46 -1.44
C LEU A 28 9.84 -16.02 -2.19
N THR A 29 10.41 -17.09 -1.68
CA THR A 29 11.40 -17.90 -2.39
C THR A 29 10.70 -19.02 -3.17
N ASP A 30 11.43 -19.65 -4.10
CA ASP A 30 10.90 -20.81 -4.84
C ASP A 30 10.45 -21.93 -3.88
N HIS A 31 11.20 -22.16 -2.79
CA HIS A 31 10.83 -23.13 -1.78
C HIS A 31 9.53 -22.77 -1.04
N ASP A 32 9.34 -21.50 -0.69
CA ASP A 32 8.10 -21.04 -0.04
C ASP A 32 6.90 -21.27 -0.98
N ILE A 33 7.07 -20.99 -2.27
CA ILE A 33 6.02 -21.24 -3.27
C ILE A 33 5.70 -22.74 -3.32
N GLU A 34 6.67 -23.64 -3.30
CA GLU A 34 6.39 -25.08 -3.35
C GLU A 34 5.57 -25.58 -2.15
N VAL A 35 5.89 -25.10 -0.94
CA VAL A 35 5.22 -25.54 0.31
C VAL A 35 3.88 -24.83 0.57
N LEU A 36 3.58 -23.74 -0.13
CA LEU A 36 2.32 -23.01 0.02
C LEU A 36 1.10 -23.75 -0.55
N ASP A 37 -0.01 -23.65 0.17
CA ASP A 37 -1.29 -24.17 -0.28
C ASP A 37 -1.82 -23.45 -1.53
N LYS A 38 -2.62 -24.16 -2.33
CA LYS A 38 -3.19 -23.65 -3.58
C LYS A 38 -4.07 -22.42 -3.37
N GLN A 39 -4.74 -22.28 -2.22
CA GLN A 39 -5.56 -21.11 -1.91
C GLN A 39 -4.68 -19.89 -1.62
N THR A 40 -3.65 -20.03 -0.78
CA THR A 40 -2.73 -18.93 -0.47
C THR A 40 -2.01 -18.42 -1.71
N LYS A 41 -1.61 -19.31 -2.62
CA LYS A 41 -1.09 -18.94 -3.95
C LYS A 41 -2.06 -18.06 -4.75
N ARG A 42 -3.35 -18.41 -4.76
CA ARG A 42 -4.39 -17.61 -5.43
C ARG A 42 -4.56 -16.25 -4.78
N ASP A 43 -4.55 -16.20 -3.45
CA ASP A 43 -4.72 -14.95 -2.71
C ASP A 43 -3.53 -14.01 -2.94
N ILE A 44 -2.31 -14.53 -2.96
CA ILE A 44 -1.09 -13.78 -3.31
C ILE A 44 -1.17 -13.26 -4.76
N LEU A 45 -1.66 -14.08 -5.70
CA LEU A 45 -1.83 -13.67 -7.08
C LEU A 45 -2.85 -12.53 -7.23
N VAL A 46 -3.99 -12.62 -6.55
CA VAL A 46 -5.01 -11.57 -6.53
C VAL A 46 -4.47 -10.30 -5.88
N HIS A 47 -3.74 -10.42 -4.78
CA HIS A 47 -3.08 -9.30 -4.12
C HIS A 47 -2.09 -8.60 -5.06
N ASN A 48 -1.20 -9.35 -5.72
CA ASN A 48 -0.20 -8.81 -6.64
C ASN A 48 -0.86 -8.07 -7.80
N LYS A 49 -1.88 -8.66 -8.43
CA LYS A 49 -2.60 -8.04 -9.55
C LYS A 49 -3.33 -6.76 -9.12
N THR A 50 -3.98 -6.79 -7.96
CA THR A 50 -4.67 -5.62 -7.39
C THR A 50 -3.69 -4.51 -7.06
N ALA A 51 -2.53 -4.85 -6.48
CA ALA A 51 -1.46 -3.90 -6.19
C ALA A 51 -0.85 -3.32 -7.47
N GLN A 52 -0.64 -4.12 -8.52
CA GLN A 52 -0.10 -3.62 -9.78
C GLN A 52 -1.04 -2.60 -10.43
N ILE A 53 -2.36 -2.87 -10.46
CA ILE A 53 -3.34 -1.97 -11.08
C ILE A 53 -3.51 -0.69 -10.27
N ASN A 54 -3.68 -0.81 -8.95
CA ASN A 54 -3.99 0.33 -8.10
C ASN A 54 -2.76 1.13 -7.69
N CYS A 55 -1.58 0.49 -7.65
CA CYS A 55 -0.36 1.03 -7.07
C CYS A 55 0.84 1.05 -8.02
N ALA A 56 0.61 0.91 -9.33
CA ALA A 56 1.66 0.94 -10.37
C ALA A 56 2.70 2.04 -10.14
N LYS A 57 2.25 3.26 -9.86
CA LYS A 57 3.13 4.42 -9.65
C LYS A 57 4.11 4.20 -8.48
N TYR A 58 3.62 3.72 -7.34
CA TYR A 58 4.44 3.47 -6.14
C TYR A 58 5.42 2.31 -6.33
N MET A 59 5.08 1.30 -7.14
CA MET A 59 5.97 0.16 -7.40
C MET A 59 7.09 0.51 -8.39
N ASN A 60 6.81 1.36 -9.38
CA ASN A 60 7.83 1.81 -10.35
C ASN A 60 8.82 2.81 -9.73
N ASP A 61 8.35 3.72 -8.88
CA ASP A 61 9.19 4.75 -8.24
C ASP A 61 10.21 4.14 -7.25
N LYS A 62 9.92 2.98 -6.67
CA LYS A 62 10.83 2.27 -5.73
C LYS A 62 11.95 1.49 -6.42
N SER A 63 11.86 1.25 -7.73
CA SER A 63 12.91 0.56 -8.50
C SER A 63 13.99 1.52 -9.02
N ALA A 64 13.78 2.84 -8.89
CA ALA A 64 14.65 3.87 -9.44
C ALA A 64 15.55 4.58 -8.40
N ASN A 65 15.48 4.19 -7.12
CA ASN A 65 16.32 4.74 -6.03
C ASN A 65 17.08 3.63 -5.31
#